data_AF-A0A1M5LPB3-F1
#
_entry.id   AF-A0A1M5LPB3-F1
#
_cell.length_a   1.000
_cell.length_b   1.000
_cell.length_c   1.000
_cell.angle_alpha   90.00
_cell.angle_beta   90.00
_cell.angle_gamma   90.00
#
_symmetry.space_group_name_H-M   'P 1'
#
loop_
_entity.id
_entity.type
_entity.pdbx_description
1 polymer ?
#
loop_
_entity_poly.entity_id
_entity_poly.type
_entity_poly.pdbx_seq_one_letter_code
_entity_poly.pdbx_strand_id
1 'polypeptide(L)'
;MNTAAPKPGLWARSRNVVLEQLRRGITPHQLALTVAVSSALALFPALGTTTLLCLAAGAALRLNHPLMQLVNYLLSGVQLLLILPLWKAGQWLGAPAFSLSLDEVKARVEAAPWQALADFGGVMLGGIGFWAICAPVWVALVYAITRPLFTAAVARRLAAAAEAAAGPPAA
;
A
#
# COMPACT_ATOMS: atom_id res chain seq x y z
N MET A 1 -30.80 -43.48 -6.59
CA MET A 1 -29.44 -43.34 -7.17
C MET A 1 -28.95 -41.93 -6.87
N ASN A 2 -27.95 -41.78 -6.02
CA ASN A 2 -27.42 -40.49 -5.59
C ASN A 2 -26.38 -40.01 -6.61
N THR A 3 -26.70 -39.03 -7.44
CA THR A 3 -25.77 -38.42 -8.40
C THR A 3 -24.96 -37.34 -7.68
N ALA A 4 -23.74 -37.69 -7.27
CA ALA A 4 -22.79 -36.70 -6.75
C ALA A 4 -22.37 -35.74 -7.89
N ALA A 5 -22.62 -34.44 -7.71
CA ALA A 5 -22.22 -33.42 -8.69
C ALA A 5 -20.69 -33.41 -8.90
N PRO A 6 -20.19 -33.17 -10.12
CA PRO A 6 -18.76 -33.19 -10.41
C PRO A 6 -18.03 -32.07 -9.64
N LYS A 7 -16.93 -32.42 -8.96
CA LYS A 7 -16.09 -31.45 -8.23
C LYS A 7 -15.55 -30.41 -9.23
N PRO A 8 -15.64 -29.10 -8.94
CA PRO A 8 -15.16 -28.07 -9.85
C PRO A 8 -13.67 -28.25 -10.12
N GLY A 9 -13.29 -28.23 -11.40
CA GLY A 9 -11.89 -28.33 -11.82
C GLY A 9 -11.03 -27.20 -11.24
N LEU A 10 -9.71 -27.44 -11.11
CA LEU A 10 -8.76 -26.51 -10.48
C LEU A 10 -8.83 -25.10 -11.08
N TRP A 11 -9.04 -24.97 -12.40
CA TRP A 11 -9.24 -23.69 -13.08
C TRP A 11 -10.45 -22.91 -12.58
N ALA A 12 -11.61 -23.57 -12.43
CA ALA A 12 -12.83 -22.93 -11.96
C ALA A 12 -12.68 -22.45 -10.51
N ARG A 13 -11.97 -23.22 -9.67
CA ARG A 13 -11.66 -22.85 -8.29
C ARG A 13 -10.74 -21.62 -8.23
N SER A 14 -9.64 -21.61 -8.99
CA SER A 14 -8.71 -20.47 -9.02
C SER A 14 -9.38 -19.20 -9.53
N ARG A 15 -10.20 -19.28 -10.59
CA ARG A 15 -10.97 -18.15 -11.10
C ARG A 15 -11.90 -17.56 -10.04
N ASN A 16 -12.64 -18.41 -9.33
CA ASN A 16 -13.57 -17.96 -8.30
C ASN A 16 -12.84 -17.27 -7.14
N VAL A 17 -11.70 -17.80 -6.71
CA VAL A 17 -10.85 -17.16 -5.68
C VAL A 17 -10.40 -15.77 -6.14
N VAL A 18 -9.91 -15.64 -7.37
CA VAL A 18 -9.49 -14.33 -7.91
C VAL A 18 -10.66 -13.35 -7.96
N LEU A 19 -11.83 -13.78 -8.45
CA LEU A 19 -13.03 -12.94 -8.50
C LEU A 19 -13.51 -12.53 -7.12
N GLU A 20 -13.44 -13.41 -6.13
CA GLU A 20 -13.77 -13.09 -4.74
C GLU A 20 -12.79 -12.07 -4.15
N GLN A 21 -11.49 -12.19 -4.43
CA GLN A 21 -10.50 -11.20 -3.99
C GLN A 21 -10.71 -9.84 -4.67
N LEU A 22 -11.05 -9.82 -5.96
CA LEU A 22 -11.38 -8.60 -6.68
C LEU A 22 -12.65 -7.93 -6.16
N ARG A 23 -13.62 -8.73 -5.68
CA ARG A 23 -14.88 -8.24 -5.11
C ARG A 23 -14.78 -7.85 -3.63
N ARG A 24 -13.71 -8.24 -2.91
CA ARG A 24 -13.50 -7.77 -1.54
C ARG A 24 -13.32 -6.27 -1.52
N GLY A 25 -13.97 -5.60 -0.57
CA GLY A 25 -13.80 -4.18 -0.37
C GLY A 25 -14.40 -3.29 -1.45
N ILE A 26 -15.42 -3.74 -2.21
CA ILE A 26 -16.12 -2.89 -3.20
C ILE A 26 -16.80 -1.66 -2.58
N THR A 27 -17.08 -1.66 -1.26
CA THR A 27 -17.69 -0.49 -0.64
C THR A 27 -16.74 0.71 -0.72
N PRO A 28 -17.24 1.94 -1.00
CA PRO A 28 -16.39 3.13 -1.10
C PRO A 28 -15.49 3.35 0.13
N HIS A 29 -16.00 3.01 1.31
CA HIS A 29 -15.24 3.05 2.56
C HIS A 29 -14.05 2.09 2.56
N GLN A 30 -14.26 0.83 2.17
CA GLN A 30 -13.21 -0.19 2.14
C GLN A 30 -12.17 0.11 1.04
N LEU A 31 -12.58 0.61 -0.13
CA LEU A 31 -11.67 1.09 -1.16
C LEU A 31 -10.79 2.23 -0.66
N ALA A 32 -11.40 3.24 -0.03
CA ALA A 32 -10.68 4.39 0.52
C ALA A 32 -9.68 3.96 1.61
N LEU A 33 -10.11 3.09 2.54
CA LEU A 33 -9.24 2.58 3.59
C LEU A 33 -8.09 1.74 3.01
N THR A 34 -8.38 0.91 2.01
CA THR A 34 -7.36 0.10 1.32
C THR A 34 -6.30 1.00 0.70
N VAL A 35 -6.69 2.03 -0.07
CA VAL A 35 -5.75 2.97 -0.70
C VAL A 35 -4.98 3.77 0.34
N ALA A 36 -5.64 4.28 1.38
CA ALA A 36 -5.00 5.07 2.42
C ALA A 36 -3.93 4.28 3.17
N VAL A 37 -4.29 3.09 3.70
CA VAL A 37 -3.35 2.24 4.44
C VAL A 37 -2.23 1.75 3.53
N SER A 38 -2.55 1.22 2.35
CA SER A 38 -1.50 0.73 1.43
C SER A 38 -0.57 1.85 0.96
N SER A 39 -1.06 3.08 0.77
CA SER A 39 -0.19 4.20 0.42
C SER A 39 0.80 4.55 1.54
N ALA A 40 0.34 4.55 2.80
CA ALA A 40 1.23 4.78 3.94
C ALA A 40 2.29 3.70 4.09
N LEU A 41 1.91 2.43 3.86
CA LEU A 41 2.83 1.30 3.90
C LEU A 41 3.78 1.27 2.70
N ALA A 42 3.33 1.70 1.52
CA ALA A 42 4.16 1.79 0.33
C ALA A 42 5.27 2.83 0.47
N LEU A 43 4.99 3.92 1.19
CA LEU A 43 5.96 4.98 1.48
C LEU A 43 6.80 4.72 2.74
N PHE A 44 6.67 3.54 3.35
CA PHE A 44 7.46 3.15 4.53
C PHE A 44 8.96 3.16 4.19
N PRO A 45 9.83 3.82 4.98
CA PRO A 45 11.23 4.07 4.61
C PRO A 45 12.16 2.88 4.86
N ALA A 46 11.72 1.67 4.50
CA ALA A 46 12.52 0.45 4.50
C ALA A 46 12.24 -0.37 3.23
N LEU A 47 13.21 -0.38 2.32
CA LEU A 47 13.11 -1.07 1.03
C LEU A 47 12.86 -2.58 1.21
N GLY A 48 12.06 -3.15 0.32
CA GLY A 48 11.75 -4.58 0.29
C GLY A 48 10.76 -5.05 1.37
N THR A 49 10.45 -4.23 2.37
CA THR A 49 9.52 -4.61 3.46
C THR A 49 8.06 -4.32 3.15
N THR A 50 7.79 -3.35 2.27
CA THR A 50 6.43 -2.80 2.02
C THR A 50 5.45 -3.84 1.50
N THR A 51 5.90 -4.76 0.64
CA THR A 51 5.07 -5.86 0.13
C THR A 51 4.55 -6.76 1.26
N LEU A 52 5.43 -7.11 2.21
CA LEU A 52 5.08 -7.93 3.37
C LEU A 52 4.19 -7.14 4.34
N LEU A 53 4.47 -5.87 4.56
CA LEU A 53 3.64 -5.00 5.40
C LEU A 53 2.22 -4.88 4.81
N CYS A 54 2.10 -4.65 3.51
CA CYS A 54 0.81 -4.60 2.81
C CYS A 54 0.07 -5.93 2.90
N LEU A 55 0.78 -7.06 2.77
CA LEU A 55 0.20 -8.39 2.91
C LEU A 55 -0.35 -8.61 4.32
N ALA A 56 0.44 -8.31 5.34
CA ALA A 56 0.10 -8.47 6.74
C ALA A 56 -1.07 -7.55 7.15
N ALA A 57 -0.98 -6.26 6.83
CA ALA A 57 -2.03 -5.29 7.11
C ALA A 57 -3.33 -5.63 6.37
N GLY A 58 -3.23 -6.05 5.10
CA GLY A 58 -4.40 -6.50 4.34
C GLY A 58 -5.07 -7.72 4.96
N ALA A 59 -4.29 -8.64 5.54
CA ALA A 59 -4.84 -9.81 6.21
C ALA A 59 -5.51 -9.42 7.54
N ALA A 60 -4.83 -8.61 8.36
CA ALA A 60 -5.31 -8.17 9.66
C ALA A 60 -6.59 -7.30 9.56
N LEU A 61 -6.61 -6.37 8.61
CA LEU A 61 -7.71 -5.44 8.40
C LEU A 61 -8.76 -5.93 7.38
N ARG A 62 -8.56 -7.13 6.81
CA ARG A 62 -9.41 -7.76 5.79
C ARG A 62 -9.66 -6.88 4.56
N LEU A 63 -8.61 -6.17 4.11
CA LEU A 63 -8.63 -5.24 2.98
C LEU A 63 -8.46 -5.96 1.62
N ASN A 64 -8.62 -5.22 0.51
CA ASN A 64 -8.44 -5.77 -0.83
C ASN A 64 -6.94 -5.90 -1.18
N HIS A 65 -6.37 -7.10 -0.98
CA HIS A 65 -4.95 -7.38 -1.22
C HIS A 65 -4.46 -7.02 -2.64
N PRO A 66 -5.15 -7.39 -3.73
CA PRO A 66 -4.76 -6.97 -5.07
C PRO A 66 -4.62 -5.45 -5.21
N LEU A 67 -5.58 -4.69 -4.68
CA LEU A 67 -5.53 -3.23 -4.70
C LEU A 67 -4.40 -2.69 -3.83
N MET A 68 -4.14 -3.26 -2.65
CA MET A 68 -3.01 -2.86 -1.82
C MET A 68 -1.67 -3.01 -2.55
N GLN A 69 -1.47 -4.14 -3.23
CA GLN A 69 -0.23 -4.37 -3.98
C GLN A 69 -0.14 -3.47 -5.21
N LEU A 70 -1.25 -3.19 -5.90
CA LEU A 70 -1.28 -2.21 -6.97
C LEU A 70 -0.80 -0.84 -6.49
N VAL A 71 -1.35 -0.34 -5.38
CA VAL A 71 -0.92 0.94 -4.78
C VAL A 71 0.54 0.89 -4.37
N ASN A 72 1.00 -0.22 -3.78
CA ASN A 72 2.39 -0.43 -3.40
C ASN A 72 3.35 -0.30 -4.60
N TYR A 73 3.04 -0.96 -5.72
CA TYR A 73 3.85 -0.88 -6.92
C TYR A 73 3.81 0.50 -7.57
N LEU A 74 2.64 1.15 -7.63
CA LEU A 74 2.52 2.51 -8.17
C LEU A 74 3.34 3.53 -7.38
N LEU A 75 3.41 3.36 -6.06
CA LEU A 75 4.15 4.26 -5.18
C LEU A 75 5.60 3.83 -4.94
N SER A 76 6.06 2.70 -5.48
CA SER A 76 7.45 2.25 -5.33
C SER A 76 8.47 3.27 -5.86
N GLY A 77 8.18 3.93 -6.98
CA GLY A 77 9.02 5.02 -7.50
C GLY A 77 9.03 6.23 -6.56
N VAL A 78 7.88 6.57 -5.97
CA VAL A 78 7.76 7.66 -4.99
C VAL A 78 8.49 7.32 -3.69
N GLN A 79 8.44 6.06 -3.26
CA GLN A 79 9.18 5.57 -2.10
C GLN A 79 10.69 5.79 -2.27
N LEU A 80 11.23 5.48 -3.45
CA LEU A 80 12.66 5.71 -3.74
C LEU A 80 13.03 7.20 -3.67
N LEU A 81 12.14 8.09 -4.09
CA LEU A 81 12.36 9.54 -3.97
C LEU A 81 12.26 10.03 -2.52
N LEU A 82 11.34 9.46 -1.73
CA LEU A 82 11.07 9.89 -0.36
C LEU A 82 11.95 9.23 0.69
N ILE A 83 12.64 8.13 0.38
CA ILE A 83 13.44 7.41 1.38
C ILE A 83 14.56 8.28 1.96
N LEU A 84 15.28 9.01 1.10
CA LEU A 84 16.38 9.90 1.51
C LEU A 84 15.90 11.07 2.38
N PRO A 85 14.86 11.85 2.00
CA PRO A 85 14.37 12.91 2.88
C PRO A 85 13.78 12.37 4.18
N LEU A 86 13.15 11.18 4.19
CA LEU A 86 12.65 10.56 5.43
C LEU A 86 13.79 10.14 6.36
N TRP A 87 14.85 9.53 5.82
CA TRP A 87 16.05 9.19 6.59
C TRP A 87 16.72 10.44 7.17
N LYS A 88 16.78 11.53 6.41
CA LYS A 88 17.27 12.81 6.90
C LYS A 88 16.37 13.41 7.98
N ALA A 89 15.05 13.34 7.82
CA ALA A 89 14.09 13.82 8.81
C ALA A 89 14.16 13.05 10.14
N GLY A 90 14.61 11.79 10.11
CA GLY A 90 14.91 11.01 11.31
C GLY A 90 15.90 11.68 12.26
N GLN A 91 16.76 12.58 11.77
CA GLN A 91 17.70 13.34 12.61
C GLN A 91 16.97 14.25 13.61
N TRP A 92 15.75 14.70 13.30
CA TRP A 92 14.94 15.47 14.23
C TRP A 92 14.50 14.64 15.44
N LEU A 93 14.55 13.31 15.34
CA LEU A 93 14.31 12.36 16.43
C LEU A 93 15.60 11.86 17.07
N GLY A 94 16.75 12.46 16.77
CA GLY A 94 18.05 12.08 17.31
C GLY A 94 18.76 10.94 16.57
N ALA A 95 18.33 10.61 15.34
CA ALA A 95 19.03 9.63 14.53
C ALA A 95 20.42 10.13 14.08
N PRO A 96 21.38 9.20 13.80
CA PRO A 96 22.69 9.58 13.29
C PRO A 96 22.61 10.44 12.02
N ALA A 97 23.60 11.31 11.84
CA ALA A 97 23.70 12.09 10.61
C ALA A 97 23.92 11.14 9.42
N PHE A 98 23.08 11.30 8.39
CA PHE A 98 23.18 10.53 7.16
C PHE A 98 23.87 11.37 6.08
N SER A 99 24.98 10.85 5.55
CA SER A 99 25.66 11.44 4.40
C SER A 99 25.20 10.79 3.10
N LEU A 100 25.05 11.61 2.06
CA LEU A 100 24.75 11.17 0.70
C LEU A 100 26.02 10.86 -0.11
N SER A 101 27.22 11.08 0.45
CA SER A 101 28.49 10.84 -0.25
C SER A 101 28.84 9.35 -0.25
N LEU A 102 28.91 8.77 -1.45
CA LEU A 102 29.33 7.37 -1.64
C LEU A 102 30.75 7.13 -1.14
N ASP A 103 31.65 8.11 -1.29
CA ASP A 103 33.03 8.00 -0.84
C ASP A 103 33.12 7.96 0.69
N GLU A 104 32.30 8.76 1.38
CA GLU A 104 32.24 8.77 2.85
C GLU A 104 31.62 7.47 3.38
N VAL A 105 30.56 6.97 2.75
CA VAL A 105 29.95 5.69 3.12
C VAL A 105 30.95 4.56 2.92
N LYS A 106 31.64 4.51 1.78
CA LYS A 106 32.66 3.50 1.48
C LYS A 106 33.79 3.53 2.50
N ALA A 107 34.36 4.71 2.77
CA ALA A 107 35.43 4.87 3.75
C ALA A 107 35.00 4.41 5.16
N ARG A 108 33.76 4.71 5.56
CA ARG A 108 33.21 4.31 6.87
C ARG A 108 33.02 2.79 6.98
N VAL A 109 32.55 2.15 5.91
CA VAL A 109 32.40 0.68 5.85
C VAL A 109 33.75 -0.02 5.87
N GLU A 110 34.75 0.48 5.13
CA GLU A 110 36.10 -0.08 5.10
C GLU A 110 36.82 0.06 6.46
N ALA A 111 36.63 1.19 7.14
CA ALA A 111 37.26 1.44 8.43
C ALA A 111 36.63 0.65 9.59
N ALA A 112 35.30 0.58 9.65
CA ALA A 112 34.57 -0.05 10.76
C ALA A 112 33.20 -0.60 10.31
N PRO A 113 33.16 -1.79 9.69
CA PRO A 113 31.94 -2.31 9.06
C PRO A 113 30.79 -2.51 10.05
N TRP A 114 31.07 -2.96 11.27
CA TRP A 114 30.04 -3.16 12.29
C TRP A 114 29.46 -1.85 12.82
N GLN A 115 30.31 -0.82 12.99
CA GLN A 115 29.83 0.49 13.39
C GLN A 115 29.03 1.15 12.26
N ALA A 116 29.50 1.02 11.01
CA ALA A 116 28.77 1.52 9.85
C ALA A 116 27.38 0.87 9.73
N LEU A 117 27.28 -0.45 10.00
CA LEU A 117 25.99 -1.14 10.05
C LEU A 117 25.09 -0.61 11.16
N ALA A 118 25.63 -0.40 12.37
CA ALA A 118 24.88 0.15 13.50
C ALA A 118 24.37 1.58 13.21
N ASP A 119 25.22 2.43 12.63
CA ASP A 119 24.88 3.80 12.26
C ASP A 119 23.78 3.82 11.17
N PHE A 120 23.91 2.98 10.14
CA PHE A 120 22.90 2.84 9.09
C PHE A 120 21.57 2.32 9.65
N GLY A 121 21.62 1.36 10.58
CA GLY A 121 20.45 0.90 11.32
C GLY A 121 19.78 2.03 12.09
N GLY A 122 20.56 2.88 12.77
CA GLY A 122 20.06 4.07 13.47
C GLY A 122 19.39 5.08 12.53
N VAL A 123 19.97 5.35 11.36
CA VAL A 123 19.38 6.21 10.33
C VAL A 123 18.03 5.67 9.86
N MET A 124 17.98 4.36 9.53
CA MET A 124 16.74 3.71 9.12
C MET A 124 15.66 3.77 10.21
N LEU A 125 16.01 3.46 11.46
CA LEU A 125 15.09 3.53 12.60
C LEU A 125 14.58 4.95 12.82
N GLY A 126 15.43 5.96 12.67
CA GLY A 126 15.05 7.36 12.71
C GLY A 126 14.01 7.72 11.65
N GLY A 127 14.26 7.34 10.40
CA GLY A 127 13.32 7.57 9.31
C GLY A 127 11.99 6.83 9.51
N ILE A 128 12.05 5.58 9.97
CA ILE A 128 10.86 4.79 10.35
C ILE A 128 10.08 5.49 11.45
N GLY A 129 10.74 5.95 12.51
CA GLY A 129 10.12 6.67 13.61
C GLY A 129 9.45 7.96 13.15
N PHE A 130 10.13 8.75 12.31
CA PHE A 130 9.58 9.98 11.75
C PHE A 130 8.35 9.70 10.89
N TRP A 131 8.43 8.70 10.01
CA TRP A 131 7.29 8.31 9.18
C TRP A 131 6.14 7.75 10.01
N ALA A 132 6.41 7.00 11.08
CA ALA A 132 5.37 6.46 11.96
C ALA A 132 4.54 7.56 12.64
N ILE A 133 5.14 8.73 12.91
CA ILE A 133 4.42 9.91 13.42
C ILE A 133 3.56 10.54 12.31
N CYS A 134 4.08 10.62 11.08
CA CYS A 134 3.39 11.24 9.95
C CYS A 134 2.28 10.34 9.36
N ALA A 135 2.44 9.02 9.42
CA ALA A 135 1.62 8.03 8.73
C ALA A 135 0.14 8.09 9.14
N PRO A 136 -0.25 8.23 10.42
CA PRO A 136 -1.66 8.39 10.81
C PRO A 136 -2.33 9.60 10.14
N VAL A 137 -1.62 10.73 10.08
CA VAL A 137 -2.10 11.94 9.41
C VAL A 137 -2.23 11.71 7.91
N TRP A 138 -1.21 11.09 7.29
CA TRP A 138 -1.26 10.70 5.88
C TRP A 138 -2.46 9.80 5.56
N VAL A 139 -2.68 8.74 6.34
CA VAL A 139 -3.82 7.82 6.18
C VAL A 139 -5.13 8.60 6.31
N ALA A 140 -5.28 9.46 7.32
CA ALA A 140 -6.49 10.26 7.51
C ALA A 140 -6.77 11.17 6.31
N LEU A 141 -5.74 11.86 5.79
CA LEU A 141 -5.85 12.74 4.62
C LEU A 141 -6.23 11.97 3.36
N VAL A 142 -5.50 10.91 3.02
CA VAL A 142 -5.77 10.09 1.82
C VAL A 142 -7.16 9.46 1.92
N TYR A 143 -7.56 8.97 3.09
CA TYR A 143 -8.89 8.42 3.30
C TYR A 143 -9.99 9.48 3.11
N ALA A 144 -9.81 10.67 3.70
CA ALA A 144 -10.77 11.77 3.59
C ALA A 144 -10.95 12.24 2.15
N ILE A 145 -9.89 12.24 1.34
CA ILE A 145 -9.92 12.62 -0.07
C ILE A 145 -10.52 11.51 -0.94
N THR A 146 -10.10 10.26 -0.76
CA THR A 146 -10.51 9.15 -1.64
C THR A 146 -11.93 8.65 -1.39
N ARG A 147 -12.42 8.72 -0.15
CA ARG A 147 -13.78 8.29 0.21
C ARG A 147 -14.90 8.99 -0.58
N PRO A 148 -14.96 10.34 -0.68
CA PRO A 148 -16.00 11.00 -1.48
C PRO A 148 -15.84 10.69 -2.97
N LEU A 149 -14.60 10.57 -3.47
CA LEU A 149 -14.33 10.22 -4.87
C LEU A 149 -14.87 8.83 -5.22
N PHE A 150 -14.60 7.83 -4.38
CA PHE A 150 -15.14 6.48 -4.61
C PHE A 150 -16.65 6.43 -4.43
N THR A 151 -17.22 7.16 -3.48
CA THR A 151 -18.68 7.24 -3.30
C THR A 151 -19.33 7.82 -4.56
N ALA A 152 -18.81 8.93 -5.07
CA ALA A 152 -19.30 9.56 -6.28
C ALA A 152 -19.13 8.67 -7.52
N ALA A 153 -17.99 7.99 -7.65
CA ALA A 153 -17.72 7.09 -8.76
C ALA A 153 -18.69 5.89 -8.78
N VAL A 154 -18.95 5.28 -7.62
CA VAL A 154 -19.91 4.17 -7.51
C VAL A 154 -21.31 4.64 -7.84
N ALA A 155 -21.75 5.79 -7.31
CA ALA A 155 -23.07 6.35 -7.61
C ALA A 155 -23.26 6.60 -9.12
N ARG A 156 -22.26 7.19 -9.79
CA ARG A 156 -22.28 7.41 -11.24
C ARG A 156 -22.38 6.11 -12.04
N ARG A 157 -21.64 5.06 -11.64
CA ARG A 157 -21.72 3.75 -12.33
C ARG A 157 -23.08 3.09 -12.15
N LEU A 158 -23.69 3.20 -10.98
CA LEU A 158 -25.04 2.69 -10.74
C LEU A 158 -26.08 3.42 -11.57
N ALA A 159 -26.00 4.75 -11.65
CA ALA A 159 -26.89 5.56 -12.49
C ALA A 159 -26.77 5.18 -13.98
N ALA A 160 -25.54 5.10 -14.50
CA ALA A 160 -25.29 4.71 -15.90
C ALA A 160 -25.78 3.28 -16.21
N ALA A 161 -25.66 2.35 -15.26
CA ALA A 161 -26.18 0.99 -15.42
C ALA A 161 -27.73 0.95 -15.42
N ALA A 162 -28.38 1.79 -14.61
CA ALA A 162 -29.83 1.91 -14.60
C ALA A 162 -30.36 2.52 -15.91
N GLU A 163 -29.69 3.54 -16.44
CA GLU A 163 -30.02 4.14 -17.74
C GLU A 163 -29.87 3.13 -18.89
N ALA A 164 -28.76 2.37 -18.91
CA ALA A 164 -28.56 1.31 -19.90
C ALA A 164 -29.63 0.20 -19.81
N ALA A 165 -30.14 -0.10 -18.62
CA ALA A 165 -31.19 -1.10 -18.41
C ALA A 165 -32.59 -0.58 -18.78
N ALA A 166 -32.81 0.74 -18.76
CA ALA A 166 -34.10 1.34 -19.10
C ALA A 166 -34.44 1.28 -20.60
N GLY A 167 -33.43 1.07 -21.47
CA GLY A 167 -33.60 1.04 -22.93
C GLY A 167 -33.95 2.42 -23.53
N PRO A 168 -33.75 2.63 -24.85
CA PRO A 168 -34.15 3.88 -25.50
C PRO A 168 -35.67 4.09 -25.38
N PRO A 169 -36.14 5.35 -25.23
CA PRO A 169 -37.58 5.63 -25.19
C PRO A 169 -38.24 5.08 -26.45
N ALA A 170 -39.36 4.37 -26.29
CA ALA A 170 -40.17 3.91 -27.40
C ALA A 170 -40.58 5.13 -28.23
N ALA A 171 -40.10 5.18 -29.48
CA ALA A 171 -40.39 6.23 -30.45
C ALA A 171 -41.83 6.11 -30.98
#